data_AF-A0A962Y027-F1
#
_entry.id   AF-A0A962Y027-F1
#
_cell.length_a   1.000
_cell.length_b   1.000
_cell.length_c   1.000
_cell.angle_alpha   90.00
_cell.angle_beta   90.00
_cell.angle_gamma   90.00
#
_symmetry.space_group_name_H-M   'P 1'
#
loop_
_entity.id
_entity.type
_entity.pdbx_description
1 polymer ?
#
loop_
_entity_poly.entity_id
_entity_poly.type
_entity_poly.pdbx_seq_one_letter_code
_entity_poly.pdbx_strand_id
1 'polypeptide(L)'
;MATAPTTVPALLHELSSPLTVLISTGDLLRSKVPDTIEPFVRRLGDTSHRFGREVVDLRTSLEEKIDLRSSAKAAAQIRQLAADWRCYQAELSDLIVAIQAARVKLEDPLLDRILNQNLPNGLSGLTRNIDRLEAIRPEDLALPEQG
;
A
#
# COMPACT_ATOMS: atom_id res chain seq x y z
N MET A 1 2.74 -21.45 -15.48
CA MET A 1 1.28 -21.39 -15.26
C MET A 1 0.82 -20.02 -15.72
N ALA A 2 -0.07 -19.93 -16.71
CA ALA A 2 -0.58 -18.64 -17.17
C ALA A 2 -1.52 -18.08 -16.10
N THR A 3 -1.13 -16.99 -15.44
CA THR A 3 -2.01 -16.20 -14.59
C THR A 3 -3.11 -15.59 -15.47
N ALA A 4 -4.36 -15.68 -15.02
CA ALA A 4 -5.48 -15.04 -15.72
C ALA A 4 -5.20 -13.53 -15.86
N PRO A 5 -5.56 -12.91 -17.01
CA PRO A 5 -5.34 -11.49 -17.21
C PRO A 5 -6.11 -10.69 -16.16
N THR A 6 -5.45 -9.73 -15.52
CA THR A 6 -6.00 -8.91 -14.44
C THR A 6 -6.38 -7.53 -15.01
N THR A 7 -7.43 -6.90 -14.47
CA THR A 7 -7.80 -5.54 -14.87
C THR A 7 -7.05 -4.51 -14.02
N VAL A 8 -6.77 -3.32 -14.58
CA VAL A 8 -6.14 -2.22 -13.82
C VAL A 8 -6.93 -1.87 -12.54
N PRO A 9 -8.28 -1.78 -12.56
CA PRO A 9 -9.05 -1.60 -11.34
C PRO A 9 -8.82 -2.68 -10.27
N ALA A 10 -8.70 -3.95 -10.67
CA ALA A 10 -8.44 -5.04 -9.73
C ALA A 10 -7.04 -4.91 -9.10
N LEU A 11 -6.02 -4.59 -9.90
CA LEU A 11 -4.67 -4.33 -9.40
C LEU A 11 -4.62 -3.21 -8.36
N LEU A 12 -5.33 -2.10 -8.61
CA LEU A 12 -5.42 -0.99 -7.66
C LEU A 12 -6.27 -1.33 -6.42
N HIS A 13 -7.27 -2.19 -6.58
CA HIS A 13 -8.07 -2.68 -5.45
C HIS A 13 -7.23 -3.54 -4.50
N GLU A 14 -6.34 -4.38 -5.02
CA GLU A 14 -5.45 -5.20 -4.19
C GLU A 14 -4.54 -4.35 -3.30
N LEU A 15 -4.09 -3.17 -3.74
CA LEU A 15 -3.35 -2.22 -2.90
C LEU A 15 -4.17 -1.66 -1.72
N SER A 16 -5.49 -1.58 -1.87
CA SER A 16 -6.36 -0.93 -0.87
C SER A 16 -6.36 -1.69 0.46
N SER A 17 -6.29 -3.03 0.42
CA SER A 17 -6.30 -3.85 1.64
C SER A 17 -5.09 -3.61 2.57
N PRO A 18 -3.83 -3.78 2.14
CA PRO A 18 -2.68 -3.52 3.00
C PRO A 18 -2.59 -2.07 3.44
N LEU A 19 -2.97 -1.10 2.58
CA LEU A 19 -3.04 0.31 2.97
C LEU A 19 -4.09 0.57 4.06
N THR A 20 -5.26 -0.06 3.96
CA THR A 20 -6.31 0.06 4.99
C THR A 20 -5.83 -0.47 6.34
N VAL A 21 -5.07 -1.58 6.34
CA VAL A 21 -4.45 -2.12 7.55
C VAL A 21 -3.48 -1.11 8.16
N LEU A 22 -2.60 -0.51 7.36
CA LEU A 22 -1.61 0.46 7.83
C LEU A 22 -2.25 1.75 8.37
N ILE A 23 -3.24 2.29 7.64
CA ILE A 23 -4.04 3.44 8.08
C ILE A 23 -4.73 3.15 9.41
N SER A 24 -5.51 2.06 9.46
CA SER A 24 -6.29 1.70 10.64
C SER A 24 -5.38 1.42 11.84
N THR A 25 -4.22 0.81 11.60
CA THR A 25 -3.22 0.55 12.64
C THR A 25 -2.63 1.85 13.17
N GLY A 26 -2.22 2.76 12.29
CA GLY A 26 -1.71 4.08 12.67
C GLY A 26 -2.73 4.86 13.51
N ASP A 27 -4.00 4.88 13.08
CA ASP A 27 -5.08 5.58 13.77
C ASP A 27 -5.40 4.98 15.15
N LEU A 28 -5.45 3.64 15.25
CA LEU A 28 -5.73 2.95 16.51
C LEU A 28 -4.61 3.11 17.55
N LEU A 29 -3.36 3.15 17.09
CA LEU A 29 -2.18 3.21 17.95
C LEU A 29 -1.79 4.64 18.34
N ARG A 30 -2.20 5.67 17.58
CA ARG A 30 -1.73 7.06 17.69
C ARG A 30 -1.69 7.62 19.11
N SER A 31 -2.64 7.24 19.97
CA SER A 31 -2.74 7.72 21.35
C SER A 31 -2.70 6.59 22.39
N LYS A 32 -2.27 5.39 21.98
CA LYS A 32 -2.24 4.19 22.82
C LYS A 32 -0.86 3.54 22.90
N VAL A 33 0.15 4.24 22.41
CA VAL A 33 1.55 3.80 22.46
C VAL A 33 2.37 4.76 23.33
N PRO A 34 3.50 4.29 23.90
CA PRO A 34 4.40 5.15 24.65
C PRO A 34 5.02 6.26 23.78
N ASP A 35 5.35 7.39 24.42
CA ASP A 35 5.99 8.56 23.80
C ASP A 35 7.25 8.22 23.00
N THR A 36 7.94 7.12 23.35
CA THR A 36 9.14 6.65 22.64
C THR A 36 8.86 6.27 21.19
N ILE A 37 7.65 5.75 20.90
CA ILE A 37 7.27 5.33 19.54
C ILE A 37 6.11 6.14 18.94
N GLU A 38 5.43 6.96 19.75
CA GLU A 38 4.33 7.81 19.31
C GLU A 38 4.67 8.65 18.07
N PRO A 39 5.84 9.31 17.95
CA PRO A 39 6.17 10.11 16.77
C PRO A 39 6.25 9.26 15.49
N PHE A 40 6.77 8.03 15.59
CA PHE A 40 6.87 7.12 14.46
C PHE A 40 5.50 6.58 14.05
N VAL A 41 4.67 6.19 15.02
CA VAL A 41 3.29 5.74 14.78
C VAL A 41 2.45 6.85 14.15
N ARG A 42 2.58 8.08 14.65
CA ARG A 42 1.91 9.25 14.07
C ARG A 42 2.31 9.47 12.62
N ARG A 43 3.62 9.48 12.33
CA ARG A 43 4.13 9.68 10.98
C ARG A 43 3.78 8.53 10.04
N LEU A 44 3.68 7.30 10.57
CA LEU A 44 3.19 6.14 9.84
C LEU A 44 1.74 6.31 9.41
N GLY A 45 0.88 6.75 10.34
CA GLY A 45 -0.51 7.09 10.03
C GLY A 45 -0.59 8.17 8.95
N ASP A 46 0.11 9.29 9.13
CA ASP A 46 0.09 10.41 8.18
C ASP A 46 0.60 9.99 6.78
N THR A 47 1.66 9.18 6.70
CA THR A 47 2.20 8.66 5.44
C THR A 47 1.25 7.68 4.77
N SER A 48 0.65 6.77 5.55
CA SER A 48 -0.33 5.80 5.04
C SER A 48 -1.58 6.49 4.50
N HIS A 49 -2.04 7.56 5.15
CA HIS A 49 -3.17 8.38 4.68
C HIS A 49 -2.85 9.13 3.39
N ARG A 50 -1.65 9.71 3.26
CA ARG A 50 -1.21 10.35 1.99
C ARG A 50 -1.22 9.35 0.84
N PHE A 51 -0.59 8.20 1.04
CA PHE A 51 -0.54 7.17 0.01
C PHE A 51 -1.93 6.62 -0.32
N GLY A 52 -2.75 6.34 0.70
CA GLY A 52 -4.13 5.91 0.52
C GLY A 52 -4.95 6.91 -0.31
N ARG A 53 -4.76 8.22 -0.09
CA ARG A 53 -5.41 9.27 -0.88
C ARG A 53 -5.01 9.23 -2.34
N GLU A 54 -3.72 9.11 -2.65
CA GLU A 54 -3.27 9.03 -4.04
C GLU A 54 -3.85 7.81 -4.78
N VAL A 55 -3.93 6.66 -4.11
CA VAL A 55 -4.54 5.45 -4.68
C VAL A 55 -6.04 5.67 -4.92
N VAL A 56 -6.75 6.31 -3.98
CA VAL A 56 -8.17 6.65 -4.16
C VAL A 56 -8.36 7.63 -5.32
N ASP A 57 -7.56 8.69 -5.37
CA ASP A 57 -7.60 9.72 -6.44
C ASP A 57 -7.24 9.14 -7.81
N LEU A 58 -6.39 8.13 -7.87
CA LEU A 58 -6.12 7.39 -9.09
C LEU A 58 -7.32 6.52 -9.50
N ARG A 59 -7.98 5.87 -8.54
CA ARG A 59 -9.16 5.02 -8.82
C ARG A 59 -10.36 5.83 -9.31
N THR A 60 -10.56 7.05 -8.81
CA THR A 60 -11.67 7.93 -9.21
C THR A 60 -11.43 8.56 -10.59
N SER A 61 -10.19 8.88 -10.94
CA SER A 61 -9.78 9.45 -12.24
C SER A 61 -9.02 8.45 -13.11
N LEU A 62 -9.39 7.17 -13.07
CA LEU A 62 -8.58 6.10 -13.66
C LEU A 62 -8.43 6.25 -15.18
N GLU A 63 -9.52 6.50 -15.88
CA GLU A 63 -9.54 6.63 -17.36
C GLU A 63 -8.82 7.89 -17.85
N GLU A 64 -8.67 8.89 -16.99
CA GLU A 64 -7.94 10.13 -17.29
C GLU A 64 -6.43 9.94 -17.11
N LYS A 65 -6.03 9.13 -16.12
CA LYS A 65 -4.63 8.94 -15.74
C LYS A 65 -3.97 7.74 -16.42
N ILE A 66 -4.75 6.72 -16.80
CA ILE A 66 -4.27 5.48 -17.41
C ILE A 66 -4.97 5.24 -18.75
N ASP A 67 -4.17 5.01 -19.81
CA ASP A 67 -4.68 4.66 -21.13
C ASP A 67 -5.14 3.20 -21.14
N LEU A 68 -6.39 2.96 -20.75
CA LEU A 68 -7.00 1.61 -20.71
C LEU A 68 -7.25 1.01 -22.11
N ARG A 69 -7.07 1.79 -23.19
CA ARG A 69 -7.23 1.32 -24.58
C ARG A 69 -5.95 0.66 -25.11
N SER A 70 -4.81 0.89 -24.44
CA SER A 70 -3.52 0.32 -24.80
C SER A 70 -2.88 -0.36 -23.60
N SER A 71 -2.89 -1.69 -23.57
CA SER A 71 -2.24 -2.47 -22.51
C SER A 71 -0.75 -2.12 -22.34
N ALA A 72 -0.06 -1.81 -23.44
CA ALA A 72 1.33 -1.36 -23.42
C ALA A 72 1.53 -0.05 -22.64
N LYS A 73 0.69 0.96 -22.93
CA LYS A 73 0.73 2.24 -22.21
C LYS A 73 0.25 2.09 -20.77
N ALA A 74 -0.86 1.38 -20.55
CA ALA A 74 -1.36 1.13 -19.20
C ALA A 74 -0.29 0.46 -18.32
N ALA A 75 0.37 -0.59 -18.81
CA ALA A 75 1.44 -1.26 -18.09
C ALA A 75 2.64 -0.33 -17.83
N ALA A 76 3.01 0.55 -18.77
CA ALA A 76 4.07 1.53 -18.54
C ALA A 76 3.69 2.58 -17.48
N GLN A 77 2.46 3.10 -17.52
CA GLN A 77 1.97 4.08 -16.56
C GLN A 77 1.82 3.49 -15.15
N ILE A 78 1.34 2.25 -15.04
CA ILE A 78 1.27 1.53 -13.75
C ILE A 78 2.66 1.31 -13.17
N ARG A 79 3.64 0.91 -13.99
CA ARG A 79 5.02 0.76 -13.53
C ARG A 79 5.60 2.07 -13.03
N GLN A 80 5.33 3.17 -13.74
CA GLN A 80 5.78 4.50 -13.30
C GLN A 80 5.15 4.88 -11.95
N LEU A 81 3.84 4.71 -11.79
CA LEU A 81 3.16 4.97 -10.53
C LEU A 81 3.70 4.11 -9.39
N ALA A 82 3.96 2.83 -9.65
CA ALA A 82 4.54 1.94 -8.65
C ALA A 82 5.95 2.37 -8.22
N ALA A 83 6.77 2.81 -9.18
CA ALA A 83 8.08 3.38 -8.90
C ALA A 83 7.98 4.69 -8.08
N ASP A 84 6.99 5.54 -8.36
CA ASP A 84 6.75 6.76 -7.59
C ASP A 84 6.31 6.41 -6.16
N TRP A 85 5.46 5.39 -5.99
CA TRP A 85 4.99 4.91 -4.67
C TRP A 85 6.05 4.19 -3.84
N ARG A 86 7.21 3.85 -4.41
CA ARG A 86 8.35 3.32 -3.64
C ARG A 86 8.80 4.28 -2.55
N CYS A 87 8.67 5.59 -2.76
CA CYS A 87 9.03 6.55 -1.72
C CYS A 87 8.17 6.36 -0.45
N TYR A 88 6.86 6.12 -0.61
CA TYR A 88 5.97 5.82 0.50
C TYR A 88 6.29 4.47 1.14
N GLN A 89 6.53 3.43 0.34
CA GLN A 89 6.87 2.12 0.87
C GLN A 89 8.18 2.14 1.67
N ALA A 90 9.20 2.86 1.19
CA ALA A 90 10.46 3.03 1.89
C ALA A 90 10.27 3.79 3.21
N GLU A 91 9.57 4.93 3.19
CA GLU A 91 9.29 5.70 4.41
C GLU A 91 8.51 4.86 5.44
N LEU A 92 7.47 4.14 4.99
CA LEU A 92 6.71 3.24 5.86
C LEU A 92 7.58 2.10 6.42
N SER A 93 8.46 1.54 5.61
CA SER A 93 9.41 0.52 6.05
C SER A 93 10.33 1.03 7.16
N ASP A 94 10.94 2.20 6.97
CA ASP A 94 11.84 2.81 7.96
C ASP A 94 11.12 3.10 9.28
N LEU A 95 9.89 3.60 9.22
CA LEU A 95 9.06 3.86 10.40
C LEU A 95 8.73 2.56 11.15
N ILE A 96 8.37 1.51 10.41
CA ILE A 96 8.05 0.20 11.01
C ILE A 96 9.28 -0.42 11.65
N VAL A 97 10.44 -0.34 11.01
CA VAL A 97 11.72 -0.79 11.59
C VAL A 97 12.04 -0.03 12.87
N ALA A 98 11.86 1.30 12.90
CA ALA A 98 12.08 2.11 14.10
C ALA A 98 11.15 1.72 15.25
N ILE A 99 9.86 1.49 14.95
CA ILE A 99 8.87 1.01 15.93
C ILE A 99 9.27 -0.35 16.50
N GLN A 100 9.66 -1.30 15.64
CA GLN A 100 10.07 -2.65 16.07
C GLN A 100 11.39 -2.64 16.87
N ALA A 101 12.33 -1.77 16.50
CA ALA A 101 13.60 -1.62 17.20
C ALA A 101 13.44 -1.15 18.66
N ALA A 102 12.38 -0.38 18.93
CA ALA A 102 12.05 0.05 20.29
C ALA A 102 11.55 -1.08 21.20
N ARG A 103 11.21 -2.26 20.64
CA ARG A 103 10.77 -3.46 21.37
C ARG A 103 9.66 -3.18 22.39
N VAL A 104 8.76 -2.26 22.03
CA VAL A 104 7.62 -1.88 22.87
C VAL A 104 6.66 -3.06 22.98
N LYS A 105 6.27 -3.36 24.22
CA LYS A 105 5.19 -4.29 24.54
C LYS A 105 4.04 -3.51 25.14
N LEU A 106 2.86 -3.64 24.55
CA LEU A 106 1.65 -2.99 25.06
C LEU A 106 0.95 -3.92 26.05
N GLU A 107 0.31 -3.34 27.07
CA GLU A 107 -0.43 -4.11 28.07
C GLU A 107 -1.70 -4.74 27.47
N ASP A 108 -2.35 -4.04 26.54
CA ASP A 108 -3.48 -4.55 25.78
C ASP A 108 -2.99 -5.55 24.71
N PRO A 109 -3.36 -6.84 24.79
CA PRO A 109 -2.88 -7.86 23.86
C PRO A 109 -3.33 -7.63 22.41
N LEU A 110 -4.47 -6.97 22.18
CA LEU A 110 -4.95 -6.67 20.83
C LEU A 110 -4.12 -5.54 20.23
N LEU A 111 -3.83 -4.49 20.99
CA LEU A 111 -2.96 -3.40 20.53
C LEU A 111 -1.53 -3.89 20.31
N ASP A 112 -1.02 -4.76 21.20
CA ASP A 112 0.30 -5.37 21.04
C ASP A 112 0.38 -6.21 19.76
N ARG A 113 -0.67 -7.00 19.48
CA ARG A 113 -0.78 -7.77 18.24
C ARG A 113 -0.85 -6.86 17.01
N ILE A 114 -1.60 -5.77 17.09
CA ILE A 114 -1.69 -4.79 16.00
C ILE A 114 -0.30 -4.18 15.71
N LEU A 115 0.40 -3.76 16.75
CA LEU A 115 1.73 -3.15 16.67
C LEU A 115 2.78 -4.13 16.13
N ASN A 116 2.82 -5.36 16.67
CA ASN A 116 3.91 -6.29 16.44
C ASN A 116 3.66 -7.30 15.31
N GLN A 117 2.40 -7.50 14.88
CA GLN A 117 2.05 -8.45 13.82
C GLN A 117 1.33 -7.78 12.65
N ASN A 118 0.27 -7.01 12.89
CA ASN A 118 -0.54 -6.49 11.78
C ASN A 118 0.21 -5.44 10.97
N LEU A 119 0.95 -4.56 11.64
CA LEU A 119 1.76 -3.52 11.04
C LEU A 119 2.83 -4.08 10.06
N PRO A 120 3.72 -5.02 10.46
CA PRO A 120 4.69 -5.61 9.53
C PRO A 120 4.03 -6.48 8.45
N ASN A 121 2.91 -7.14 8.75
CA ASN A 121 2.15 -7.90 7.75
C ASN A 121 1.54 -6.98 6.69
N GLY A 122 1.00 -5.82 7.11
CA GLY A 122 0.48 -4.79 6.22
C GLY A 122 1.56 -4.24 5.28
N LEU A 123 2.75 -3.94 5.80
CA LEU A 123 3.91 -3.54 4.98
C LEU A 123 4.35 -4.63 4.01
N SER A 124 4.37 -5.88 4.44
CA SER A 124 4.74 -7.01 3.58
C SER A 124 3.76 -7.16 2.42
N GLY A 125 2.45 -7.05 2.70
CA GLY A 125 1.41 -7.05 1.69
C GLY A 125 1.53 -5.87 0.73
N LEU A 126 1.81 -4.67 1.26
CA LEU A 126 2.02 -3.47 0.46
C LEU A 126 3.22 -3.62 -0.49
N THR A 127 4.34 -4.08 0.04
CA THR A 127 5.59 -4.29 -0.71
C THR A 127 5.37 -5.27 -1.85
N ARG A 128 4.75 -6.43 -1.56
CA ARG A 128 4.41 -7.42 -2.58
C ARG A 128 3.54 -6.85 -3.70
N ASN A 129 2.56 -6.02 -3.36
CA ASN A 129 1.67 -5.44 -4.36
C ASN A 129 2.41 -4.40 -5.20
N ILE A 130 3.26 -3.56 -4.61
CA ILE A 130 4.10 -2.61 -5.36
C ILE A 130 5.06 -3.37 -6.29
N ASP A 131 5.74 -4.40 -5.80
CA ASP A 131 6.63 -5.25 -6.62
C ASP A 131 5.87 -5.85 -7.82
N ARG A 132 4.64 -6.31 -7.60
CA ARG A 132 3.77 -6.84 -8.66
C ARG A 132 3.43 -5.76 -9.70
N LEU A 133 3.14 -4.54 -9.27
CA LEU A 133 2.82 -3.44 -10.18
C LEU A 133 4.04 -2.97 -10.98
N GLU A 134 5.23 -2.96 -10.38
CA GLU A 134 6.48 -2.66 -11.09
C GLU A 134 6.84 -3.75 -12.12
N ALA A 135 6.46 -5.00 -11.84
CA ALA A 135 6.71 -6.13 -12.72
C ALA A 135 5.63 -6.33 -13.79
N ILE A 136 4.54 -5.54 -13.78
CA ILE A 136 3.40 -5.74 -14.68
C ILE A 136 3.82 -5.61 -16.15
N ARG A 137 3.37 -6.55 -16.97
CA ARG A 137 3.59 -6.55 -18.41
C ARG A 137 2.29 -6.26 -19.15
N PRO A 138 2.35 -5.80 -20.41
CA PRO A 138 1.15 -5.56 -21.21
C PRO A 138 0.26 -6.80 -21.33
N GLU A 139 0.84 -7.99 -21.34
CA GLU A 139 0.11 -9.27 -21.47
C GLU A 139 -0.65 -9.65 -20.19
N ASP A 140 -0.27 -9.09 -19.05
CA ASP A 140 -0.96 -9.34 -17.78
C ASP A 140 -2.26 -8.54 -17.67
N LEU A 141 -2.46 -7.55 -18.54
CA LEU A 141 -3.62 -6.66 -18.53
C LEU A 141 -4.69 -7.16 -19.51
N ALA A 142 -5.89 -7.41 -18.99
CA ALA A 142 -7.06 -7.63 -19.85
C ALA A 142 -7.44 -6.31 -20.54
N LEU A 143 -7.66 -6.34 -21.86
CA LEU A 143 -8.37 -5.26 -22.53
C LEU A 143 -9.85 -5.32 -22.08
N PRO A 144 -10.46 -4.22 -21.64
CA PRO A 144 -11.90 -4.20 -21.42
C PRO A 144 -12.59 -4.49 -22.76
N GLU A 145 -13.38 -5.56 -22.82
CA GLU A 145 -14.21 -5.86 -23.99
C GLU A 145 -15.13 -4.65 -24.23
N GLN A 146 -14.91 -3.96 -25.36
CA GLN A 146 -15.81 -2.91 -25.82
C GLN A 146 -17.07 -3.60 -26.34
N GLY A 147 -18.08 -3.73 -25.48
CA GLY A 147 -19.45 -4.07 -25.87
C GLY A 147 -20.22 -2.86 -26.35
#